data_AF-A0A2I0WDM3-F1
#
_entry.id   AF-A0A2I0WDM3-F1
#
_cell.length_a   1.000
_cell.length_b   1.000
_cell.length_c   1.000
_cell.angle_alpha   90.00
_cell.angle_beta   90.00
_cell.angle_gamma   90.00
#
_symmetry.space_group_name_H-M   'P 1'
#
loop_
_entity.id
_entity.type
_entity.pdbx_description
1 polymer ?
#
loop_
_entity_poly.entity_id
_entity_poly.type
_entity_poly.pdbx_seq_one_letter_code
_entity_poly.pdbx_strand_id
1 'polypeptide(L)'
;MIIMFLVMAIFSFDLSCSSVIFQKFLAQNTRFLRDMKLLLGEKVFVINVLGYIAYNFVIGAYSYWGPKAGQAIYHMNNADLMFGGITIVCGIFGTLAGGFILDRIQSTISNAFKILSGASFLGAIFCFGAFCFKSLYGFITLFAVGELLVFATQAPVNYVCLHAVNPSLRPLSMAMSTVSIHIFGDVPSSPLVGVLQDHINNWRFSALILTSILFIASAIWFAGVFLHAVDRFDEDSEHGVPPIQRSNHTPLLDNNAEAPQESA
;
A
#
# COMPACT_ATOMS: atom_id res chain seq x y z
N MET A 1 0.41 23.45 -59.05
CA MET A 1 1.58 23.64 -58.16
C MET A 1 1.20 23.81 -56.69
N ILE A 2 0.23 24.68 -56.35
CA ILE A 2 -0.17 24.98 -54.95
C ILE A 2 -0.75 23.76 -54.20
N ILE A 3 -1.56 22.91 -54.86
CA ILE A 3 -2.18 21.72 -54.24
C ILE A 3 -1.14 20.66 -53.87
N MET A 4 -0.06 20.50 -54.64
CA MET A 4 1.00 19.54 -54.38
C MET A 4 1.87 19.95 -53.17
N PHE A 5 2.08 21.25 -52.98
CA PHE A 5 2.74 21.80 -51.80
C PHE A 5 1.90 21.64 -50.52
N LEU A 6 0.57 21.79 -50.62
CA LEU A 6 -0.32 21.60 -49.46
C LEU A 6 -0.35 20.12 -49.01
N VAL A 7 -0.39 19.19 -49.97
CA VAL A 7 -0.39 17.74 -49.67
C VAL A 7 0.96 17.27 -49.13
N MET A 8 2.09 17.76 -49.66
CA MET A 8 3.41 17.48 -49.07
C MET A 8 3.60 18.11 -47.69
N ALA A 9 3.06 19.31 -47.45
CA ALA A 9 3.11 19.95 -46.13
C ALA A 9 2.27 19.20 -45.09
N ILE A 10 1.08 18.71 -45.45
CA ILE A 10 0.24 17.88 -44.57
C ILE A 10 0.92 16.54 -44.28
N PHE A 11 1.46 15.85 -45.28
CA PHE A 11 2.19 14.57 -45.09
C PHE A 11 3.48 14.75 -44.27
N SER A 12 4.21 15.86 -44.46
CA SER A 12 5.43 16.17 -43.69
C SER A 12 5.09 16.60 -42.25
N PHE A 13 3.95 17.27 -42.04
CA PHE A 13 3.45 17.63 -40.72
C PHE A 13 2.97 16.41 -39.94
N ASP A 14 2.33 15.44 -40.59
CA ASP A 14 1.86 14.19 -39.97
C ASP A 14 3.04 13.25 -39.61
N LEU A 15 4.05 13.13 -40.48
CA LEU A 15 5.30 12.42 -40.14
C LEU A 15 6.13 13.13 -39.05
N SER A 16 6.17 14.46 -39.03
CA SER A 16 6.87 15.23 -38.01
C SER A 16 6.11 15.23 -36.67
N CYS A 17 4.78 15.25 -36.68
CA CYS A 17 3.94 15.09 -35.49
C CYS A 17 4.06 13.68 -34.91
N SER A 18 4.01 12.65 -35.77
CA SER A 18 4.24 11.26 -35.38
C SER A 18 5.66 11.05 -34.81
N SER A 19 6.70 11.67 -35.39
CA SER A 19 8.06 11.58 -34.85
C SER A 19 8.24 12.36 -33.54
N VAL A 20 7.58 13.51 -33.36
CA VAL A 20 7.60 14.26 -32.09
C VAL A 20 6.82 13.53 -31.00
N ILE A 21 5.66 12.95 -31.31
CA ILE A 21 4.87 12.11 -30.38
C ILE A 21 5.69 10.88 -29.98
N PHE A 22 6.32 10.21 -30.96
CA PHE A 22 7.18 9.06 -30.72
C PHE A 22 8.42 9.42 -29.88
N GLN A 23 9.07 10.56 -30.14
CA GLN A 23 10.18 11.06 -29.33
C GLN A 23 9.74 11.41 -27.90
N LYS A 24 8.57 12.05 -27.72
CA LYS A 24 8.00 12.31 -26.39
C LYS A 24 7.69 11.01 -25.65
N PHE A 25 7.13 10.02 -26.35
CA PHE A 25 6.85 8.68 -25.79
C PHE A 25 8.14 7.97 -25.37
N LEU A 26 9.18 7.96 -26.21
CA LEU A 26 10.48 7.39 -25.85
C LEU A 26 11.14 8.14 -24.68
N ALA A 27 11.08 9.46 -24.67
CA ALA A 27 11.59 10.28 -23.57
C ALA A 27 10.84 10.01 -22.26
N GLN A 28 9.52 9.83 -22.31
CA GLN A 28 8.71 9.47 -21.15
C GLN A 28 9.02 8.05 -20.66
N ASN A 29 9.15 7.08 -21.56
CA ASN A 29 9.52 5.70 -21.19
C ASN A 29 10.91 5.63 -20.58
N THR A 30 11.89 6.36 -21.12
CA THR A 30 13.24 6.39 -20.55
C THR A 30 13.27 7.05 -19.17
N ARG A 31 12.47 8.12 -18.94
CA ARG A 31 12.28 8.71 -17.60
C ARG A 31 11.63 7.70 -16.65
N PHE A 32 10.54 7.07 -17.06
CA PHE A 32 9.84 6.06 -16.27
C PHE A 32 10.76 4.87 -15.89
N LEU A 33 11.55 4.35 -16.84
CA LEU A 33 12.49 3.27 -16.57
C LEU A 33 13.60 3.69 -15.60
N ARG A 34 14.04 4.95 -15.68
CA ARG A 34 15.00 5.52 -14.73
C ARG A 34 14.38 5.60 -13.34
N ASP A 35 13.19 6.16 -13.21
CA ASP A 35 12.47 6.32 -11.94
C ASP A 35 12.17 4.95 -11.32
N MET A 36 11.81 3.97 -12.14
CA MET A 36 11.65 2.57 -11.72
C MET A 36 12.95 1.98 -11.18
N LYS A 37 14.07 2.21 -11.88
CA LYS A 37 15.38 1.72 -11.45
C LYS A 37 15.82 2.37 -10.13
N LEU A 38 15.53 3.65 -9.94
CA LEU A 38 15.79 4.36 -8.68
C LEU A 38 14.93 3.78 -7.56
N LEU A 39 13.63 3.61 -7.80
CA LEU A 39 12.68 3.05 -6.85
C LEU A 39 13.05 1.63 -6.41
N LEU A 40 13.37 0.75 -7.36
CA LEU A 40 13.82 -0.62 -7.08
C LEU A 40 15.24 -0.68 -6.48
N GLY A 41 16.01 0.40 -6.60
CA GLY A 41 17.28 0.58 -5.90
C GLY A 41 17.12 0.87 -4.41
N GLU A 42 15.98 1.46 -4.00
CA GLU A 42 15.73 1.79 -2.60
C GLU A 42 15.31 0.57 -1.79
N LYS A 43 16.30 0.02 -1.08
CA LYS A 43 16.18 -1.20 -0.26
C LYS A 43 15.04 -1.13 0.77
N VAL A 44 14.85 0.04 1.38
CA VAL A 44 13.76 0.29 2.34
C VAL A 44 12.40 0.08 1.68
N PHE A 45 12.20 0.65 0.50
CA PHE A 45 10.97 0.47 -0.28
C PHE A 45 10.77 -0.99 -0.68
N VAL A 46 11.82 -1.64 -1.22
CA VAL A 46 11.74 -3.04 -1.67
C VAL A 46 11.36 -3.99 -0.53
N ILE A 47 12.00 -3.88 0.64
CA ILE A 47 11.67 -4.71 1.81
C ILE A 47 10.25 -4.44 2.31
N ASN A 48 9.83 -3.17 2.32
CA ASN A 48 8.47 -2.80 2.69
C ASN A 48 7.42 -3.47 1.78
N VAL A 49 7.63 -3.41 0.46
CA VAL A 49 6.74 -4.00 -0.54
C VAL A 49 6.76 -5.53 -0.48
N LEU A 50 7.91 -6.17 -0.28
CA LEU A 50 7.98 -7.63 -0.13
C LEU A 50 7.18 -8.14 1.06
N GLY A 51 7.28 -7.46 2.21
CA GLY A 51 6.46 -7.77 3.38
C GLY A 51 4.97 -7.55 3.07
N TYR A 52 4.65 -6.49 2.33
CA TYR A 52 3.28 -6.15 1.98
C TYR A 52 2.64 -7.12 0.96
N ILE A 53 3.43 -7.68 0.05
CA ILE A 53 3.01 -8.76 -0.85
C ILE A 53 2.64 -10.00 -0.03
N ALA A 54 3.52 -10.45 0.87
CA ALA A 54 3.26 -11.63 1.70
C ALA A 54 2.04 -11.43 2.61
N TYR A 55 1.89 -10.23 3.16
CA TYR A 55 0.69 -9.82 3.90
C TYR A 55 -0.57 -9.92 3.03
N ASN A 56 -0.61 -9.27 1.86
CA ASN A 56 -1.80 -9.25 1.01
C ASN A 56 -2.12 -10.60 0.37
N PHE A 57 -1.13 -11.48 0.22
CA PHE A 57 -1.39 -12.86 -0.14
C PHE A 57 -2.35 -13.52 0.87
N VAL A 58 -2.17 -13.28 2.16
CA VAL A 58 -3.03 -13.85 3.21
C VAL A 58 -4.39 -13.17 3.22
N ILE A 59 -4.43 -11.84 3.19
CA ILE A 59 -5.68 -11.07 3.25
C ILE A 59 -6.55 -11.35 2.02
N GLY A 60 -5.95 -11.40 0.84
CA GLY A 60 -6.64 -11.76 -0.41
C GLY A 60 -7.29 -13.14 -0.31
N ALA A 61 -6.53 -14.16 0.09
CA ALA A 61 -7.08 -15.50 0.25
C ALA A 61 -8.10 -15.61 1.39
N TYR A 62 -7.96 -14.87 2.49
CA TYR A 62 -8.98 -14.77 3.53
C TYR A 62 -10.29 -14.17 3.01
N SER A 63 -10.22 -13.11 2.21
CA SER A 63 -11.42 -12.45 1.68
C SER A 63 -12.28 -13.42 0.85
N TYR A 64 -11.64 -14.35 0.13
CA TYR A 64 -12.34 -15.30 -0.74
C TYR A 64 -12.65 -16.64 -0.04
N TRP A 65 -11.68 -17.23 0.66
CA TRP A 65 -11.82 -18.57 1.26
C TRP A 65 -12.15 -18.56 2.75
N GLY A 66 -11.94 -17.44 3.45
CA GLY A 66 -12.19 -17.30 4.89
C GLY A 66 -13.62 -17.69 5.29
N PRO A 67 -14.68 -17.19 4.61
CA PRO A 67 -16.06 -17.59 4.88
C PRO A 67 -16.28 -19.10 4.69
N LYS A 68 -15.76 -19.67 3.60
CA LYS A 68 -15.91 -21.11 3.30
C LYS A 68 -15.19 -21.98 4.33
N ALA A 69 -13.98 -21.58 4.74
CA ALA A 69 -13.27 -22.22 5.83
C ALA A 69 -14.07 -22.10 7.15
N GLY A 70 -14.58 -20.91 7.47
CA GLY A 70 -15.41 -20.68 8.66
C GLY A 70 -16.65 -21.59 8.70
N GLN A 71 -17.33 -21.74 7.57
CA GLN A 71 -18.50 -22.61 7.47
C GLN A 71 -18.13 -24.11 7.56
N ALA A 72 -17.06 -24.54 6.89
CA ALA A 72 -16.63 -25.93 6.91
C ALA A 72 -16.04 -26.37 8.27
N ILE A 73 -15.38 -25.46 8.99
CA ILE A 73 -14.66 -25.73 10.22
C ILE A 73 -15.57 -25.60 11.46
N TYR A 74 -16.46 -24.60 11.45
CA TYR A 74 -17.24 -24.18 12.63
C TYR A 74 -18.75 -24.20 12.42
N HIS A 75 -19.25 -24.61 11.25
CA HIS A 75 -20.68 -24.55 10.89
C HIS A 75 -21.27 -23.14 11.07
N MET A 76 -20.46 -22.13 10.73
CA MET A 76 -20.82 -20.72 10.84
C MET A 76 -22.01 -20.39 9.92
N ASN A 77 -23.09 -19.86 10.50
CA ASN A 77 -24.23 -19.35 9.74
C ASN A 77 -23.91 -17.95 9.19
N ASN A 78 -24.28 -17.67 7.94
CA ASN A 78 -23.99 -16.39 7.27
C ASN A 78 -22.51 -16.01 7.32
N ALA A 79 -21.62 -16.97 7.00
CA ALA A 79 -20.18 -16.82 7.17
C ALA A 79 -19.62 -15.58 6.45
N ASP A 80 -20.12 -15.26 5.26
CA ASP A 80 -19.68 -14.07 4.50
C ASP A 80 -19.96 -12.76 5.25
N LEU A 81 -21.16 -12.63 5.84
CA LEU A 81 -21.55 -11.44 6.62
C LEU A 81 -20.76 -11.34 7.92
N MET A 82 -20.52 -12.46 8.61
CA MET A 82 -19.74 -12.46 9.84
C MET A 82 -18.27 -12.10 9.58
N PHE A 83 -17.66 -12.76 8.60
CA PHE A 83 -16.25 -12.54 8.25
C PHE A 83 -16.05 -11.11 7.73
N GLY A 84 -16.89 -10.67 6.77
CA GLY A 84 -16.85 -9.31 6.25
C GLY A 84 -17.13 -8.25 7.31
N GLY A 85 -18.07 -8.50 8.23
CA GLY A 85 -18.36 -7.60 9.35
C GLY A 85 -17.17 -7.43 10.30
N ILE A 86 -16.50 -8.53 10.66
CA ILE A 86 -15.26 -8.48 11.46
C ILE A 86 -14.20 -7.69 10.71
N THR A 87 -13.96 -8.00 9.44
CA THR A 87 -12.94 -7.34 8.62
C THR A 87 -13.21 -5.84 8.46
N ILE A 88 -14.46 -5.38 8.29
CA ILE A 88 -14.76 -3.94 8.21
C ILE A 88 -14.42 -3.24 9.52
N VAL A 89 -14.90 -3.78 10.65
CA VAL A 89 -14.66 -3.19 11.98
C VAL A 89 -13.17 -3.16 12.29
N CYS A 90 -12.50 -4.31 12.18
CA CYS A 90 -11.06 -4.42 12.43
C CYS A 90 -10.23 -3.61 11.43
N GLY A 91 -10.67 -3.51 10.17
CA GLY A 91 -10.01 -2.71 9.13
C GLY A 91 -9.99 -1.22 9.47
N ILE A 92 -11.14 -0.67 9.86
CA ILE A 92 -11.25 0.75 10.26
C ILE A 92 -10.42 1.02 11.52
N PHE A 93 -10.71 0.30 12.60
CA PHE A 93 -10.08 0.58 13.90
C PHE A 93 -8.60 0.20 13.93
N GLY A 94 -8.22 -0.88 13.26
CA GLY A 94 -6.83 -1.33 13.15
C GLY A 94 -6.00 -0.29 12.41
N THR A 95 -6.43 0.12 11.22
CA THR A 95 -5.71 1.12 10.42
C THR A 95 -5.50 2.43 11.18
N LEU A 96 -6.55 2.94 11.83
CA LEU A 96 -6.48 4.15 12.65
C LEU A 96 -5.54 3.98 13.85
N ALA A 97 -5.62 2.85 14.55
CA ALA A 97 -4.75 2.56 15.68
C ALA A 97 -3.27 2.48 15.26
N GLY A 98 -2.98 1.84 14.12
CA GLY A 98 -1.63 1.76 13.57
C GLY A 98 -1.02 3.13 13.28
N GLY A 99 -1.79 4.02 12.64
CA GLY A 99 -1.37 5.39 12.36
C GLY A 99 -1.17 6.20 13.65
N PHE A 100 -2.16 6.14 14.55
CA PHE A 100 -2.09 6.84 15.83
C PHE A 100 -0.91 6.39 16.68
N ILE A 101 -0.62 5.08 16.74
CA ILE A 101 0.54 4.55 17.48
C ILE A 101 1.84 5.06 16.85
N LEU A 102 1.95 5.04 15.52
CA LEU A 102 3.13 5.54 14.80
C LEU A 102 3.40 7.01 15.13
N ASP A 103 2.36 7.86 15.08
CA ASP A 103 2.47 9.28 15.43
C ASP A 103 2.89 9.48 16.90
N ARG A 104 2.41 8.61 17.79
CA ARG A 104 2.68 8.71 19.23
C ARG A 104 4.10 8.29 19.61
N ILE A 105 4.70 7.36 18.87
CA ILE A 105 6.08 6.91 19.08
C ILE A 105 7.10 7.65 18.21
N GLN A 106 6.67 8.75 17.56
CA GLN A 106 7.38 9.49 16.52
C GLN A 106 7.44 8.72 15.20
N SER A 107 6.82 9.32 14.17
CA SER A 107 6.75 8.79 12.83
C SER A 107 8.13 8.83 12.20
N THR A 108 8.80 7.67 12.21
CA THR A 108 10.09 7.43 11.56
C THR A 108 10.02 6.10 10.83
N ILE A 109 10.82 5.91 9.78
CA ILE A 109 10.84 4.64 9.02
C ILE A 109 11.18 3.45 9.94
N SER A 110 12.12 3.61 10.88
CA SER A 110 12.47 2.56 11.83
C SER A 110 11.30 2.18 12.74
N ASN A 111 10.58 3.18 13.28
CA ASN A 111 9.42 2.94 14.12
C ASN A 111 8.25 2.34 13.33
N ALA A 112 8.06 2.74 12.08
CA ALA A 112 7.09 2.13 11.18
C ALA A 112 7.40 0.63 11.00
N PHE A 113 8.65 0.24 10.72
CA PHE A 113 9.02 -1.18 10.63
C PHE A 113 8.85 -1.95 11.95
N LYS A 114 9.10 -1.32 13.11
CA LYS A 114 8.82 -1.96 14.42
C LYS A 114 7.35 -2.27 14.59
N ILE A 115 6.46 -1.34 14.22
CA ILE A 115 5.01 -1.57 14.24
C ILE A 115 4.63 -2.65 13.22
N LEU A 116 5.11 -2.54 11.97
CA LEU A 116 4.83 -3.51 10.91
C LEU A 116 5.19 -4.93 11.36
N SER A 117 6.40 -5.13 11.88
CA SER A 117 6.86 -6.42 12.37
C SER A 117 6.09 -6.88 13.61
N GLY A 118 5.98 -6.05 14.64
CA GLY A 118 5.34 -6.45 15.91
C GLY A 118 3.84 -6.73 15.75
N ALA A 119 3.11 -5.86 15.05
CA ALA A 119 1.68 -5.99 14.84
C ALA A 119 1.36 -7.20 13.94
N SER A 120 2.11 -7.41 12.85
CA SER A 120 1.91 -8.58 12.00
C SER A 120 2.30 -9.90 12.69
N PHE A 121 3.36 -9.92 13.51
CA PHE A 121 3.74 -11.10 14.28
C PHE A 121 2.64 -11.49 15.29
N LEU A 122 2.19 -10.51 16.07
CA LEU A 122 1.16 -10.75 17.09
C LEU A 122 -0.18 -11.08 16.42
N GLY A 123 -0.52 -10.37 15.34
CA GLY A 123 -1.68 -10.66 14.51
C GLY A 123 -1.65 -12.08 13.95
N ALA A 124 -0.49 -12.54 13.46
CA ALA A 124 -0.29 -13.91 13.00
C ALA A 124 -0.54 -14.94 14.12
N ILE A 125 -0.03 -14.70 15.33
CA ILE A 125 -0.28 -15.58 16.49
C ILE A 125 -1.77 -15.70 16.77
N PHE A 126 -2.49 -14.58 16.82
CA PHE A 126 -3.93 -14.56 17.11
C PHE A 126 -4.75 -15.20 15.98
N CYS A 127 -4.48 -14.90 14.71
CA CYS A 127 -5.15 -15.52 13.58
C CYS A 127 -4.86 -17.03 13.49
N PHE A 128 -3.60 -17.45 13.68
CA PHE A 128 -3.22 -18.85 13.66
C PHE A 128 -3.88 -19.59 14.83
N GLY A 129 -3.84 -18.99 16.02
CA GLY A 129 -4.53 -19.47 17.20
C GLY A 129 -6.03 -19.62 16.98
N ALA A 130 -6.67 -18.68 16.29
CA ALA A 130 -8.10 -18.75 15.98
C ALA A 130 -8.47 -20.05 15.25
N PHE A 131 -7.71 -20.42 14.22
CA PHE A 131 -7.94 -21.67 13.46
C PHE A 131 -7.60 -22.95 14.24
N CYS A 132 -6.77 -22.86 15.28
CA CYS A 132 -6.50 -23.96 16.21
C CYS A 132 -7.65 -24.21 17.20
N PHE A 133 -8.46 -23.19 17.51
CA PHE A 133 -9.62 -23.36 18.39
C PHE A 133 -10.72 -24.16 17.69
N LYS A 134 -11.46 -24.96 18.48
CA LYS A 134 -12.62 -25.73 18.00
C LYS A 134 -13.93 -24.96 18.12
N SER A 135 -14.01 -24.03 19.07
CA SER A 135 -15.21 -23.22 19.33
C SER A 135 -15.30 -22.04 18.36
N LEU A 136 -16.50 -21.82 17.80
CA LEU A 136 -16.80 -20.67 16.95
C LEU A 136 -16.56 -19.34 17.68
N TYR A 137 -16.97 -19.23 18.94
CA TYR A 137 -16.76 -18.01 19.73
C TYR A 137 -15.27 -17.74 20.01
N GLY A 138 -14.50 -18.81 20.23
CA GLY A 138 -13.05 -18.72 20.39
C GLY A 138 -12.37 -18.26 19.10
N PHE A 139 -12.79 -18.84 17.96
CA PHE A 139 -12.35 -18.41 16.64
C PHE A 139 -12.64 -16.92 16.41
N ILE A 140 -13.90 -16.48 16.55
CA ILE A 140 -14.30 -15.08 16.29
C ILE A 140 -13.50 -14.11 17.16
N THR A 141 -13.33 -14.41 18.45
CA THR A 141 -12.64 -13.51 19.38
C THR A 141 -11.17 -13.37 19.01
N LEU A 142 -10.46 -14.48 18.82
CA LEU A 142 -9.04 -14.46 18.48
C LEU A 142 -8.81 -13.92 17.06
N PHE A 143 -9.67 -14.28 16.11
CA PHE A 143 -9.59 -13.80 14.74
C PHE A 143 -9.82 -12.30 14.67
N ALA A 144 -10.80 -11.75 15.40
CA ALA A 144 -11.03 -10.30 15.46
C ALA A 144 -9.83 -9.54 16.05
N VAL A 145 -9.22 -10.05 17.14
CA VAL A 145 -7.99 -9.45 17.70
C VAL A 145 -6.83 -9.54 16.71
N GLY A 146 -6.68 -10.69 16.04
CA GLY A 146 -5.67 -10.90 15.02
C GLY A 146 -5.83 -9.95 13.83
N GLU A 147 -7.03 -9.86 13.26
CA GLU A 147 -7.38 -8.94 12.17
C GLU A 147 -7.13 -7.48 12.57
N LEU A 148 -7.50 -7.07 13.79
CA LEU A 148 -7.25 -5.70 14.27
C LEU A 148 -5.75 -5.34 14.22
N LEU A 149 -4.90 -6.27 14.67
CA LEU A 149 -3.44 -6.11 14.67
C LEU A 149 -2.86 -6.17 13.25
N VAL A 150 -3.38 -7.07 12.42
CA VAL A 150 -3.02 -7.20 11.01
C VAL A 150 -3.33 -5.90 10.27
N PHE A 151 -4.51 -5.31 10.46
CA PHE A 151 -4.86 -4.01 9.85
C PHE A 151 -4.14 -2.81 10.47
N ALA A 152 -3.55 -2.92 11.66
CA ALA A 152 -2.70 -1.87 12.21
C ALA A 152 -1.41 -1.63 11.39
N THR A 153 -1.09 -2.51 10.44
CA THR A 153 0.03 -2.34 9.51
C THR A 153 -0.25 -1.35 8.38
N GLN A 154 -1.52 -1.01 8.11
CA GLN A 154 -1.94 -0.26 6.92
C GLN A 154 -1.41 1.18 6.85
N ALA A 155 -1.43 1.92 7.96
CA ALA A 155 -0.86 3.26 7.98
C ALA A 155 0.69 3.22 7.93
N PRO A 156 1.38 2.41 8.76
CA PRO A 156 2.84 2.28 8.70
C PRO A 156 3.41 1.84 7.34
N VAL A 157 2.77 0.91 6.62
CA VAL A 157 3.28 0.45 5.32
C VAL A 157 3.25 1.58 4.28
N ASN A 158 2.20 2.39 4.28
CA ASN A 158 2.06 3.54 3.39
C ASN A 158 3.00 4.68 3.79
N TYR A 159 3.21 4.90 5.10
CA TYR A 159 4.22 5.82 5.60
C TYR A 159 5.60 5.49 5.01
N VAL A 160 6.04 4.23 5.09
CA VAL A 160 7.35 3.83 4.56
C VAL A 160 7.41 4.03 3.04
N CYS A 161 6.35 3.72 2.28
CA CYS A 161 6.34 3.97 0.82
C CYS A 161 6.54 5.45 0.46
N LEU A 162 6.05 6.38 1.28
CA LEU A 162 6.15 7.81 1.01
C LEU A 162 7.47 8.43 1.51
N HIS A 163 7.98 7.96 2.65
CA HIS A 163 9.16 8.54 3.30
C HIS A 163 10.48 7.93 2.83
N ALA A 164 10.47 6.72 2.26
CA ALA A 164 11.67 6.03 1.79
C ALA A 164 12.21 6.53 0.44
N VAL A 165 11.47 7.41 -0.25
CA VAL A 165 11.75 7.82 -1.63
C VAL A 165 11.72 9.33 -1.77
N ASN A 166 12.42 9.86 -2.77
CA ASN A 166 12.39 11.28 -3.11
C ASN A 166 10.94 11.73 -3.40
N PRO A 167 10.58 13.00 -3.12
CA PRO A 167 9.22 13.51 -3.33
C PRO A 167 8.66 13.28 -4.75
N SER A 168 9.52 13.41 -5.77
CA SER A 168 9.13 13.17 -7.18
C SER A 168 8.73 11.72 -7.47
N LEU A 169 9.21 10.75 -6.67
CA LEU A 169 8.95 9.33 -6.84
C LEU A 169 7.75 8.83 -6.01
N ARG A 170 7.19 9.62 -5.09
CA ARG A 170 6.09 9.18 -4.21
C ARG A 170 4.87 8.63 -4.93
N PRO A 171 4.35 9.27 -6.01
CA PRO A 171 3.22 8.70 -6.76
C PRO A 171 3.58 7.35 -7.38
N LEU A 172 4.80 7.22 -7.91
CA LEU A 172 5.29 5.97 -8.50
C LEU A 172 5.48 4.89 -7.44
N SER A 173 6.01 5.24 -6.26
CA SER A 173 6.17 4.34 -5.12
C SER A 173 4.84 3.71 -4.70
N MET A 174 3.80 4.53 -4.51
CA MET A 174 2.46 4.06 -4.16
C MET A 174 1.79 3.24 -5.28
N ALA A 175 1.95 3.66 -6.54
CA ALA A 175 1.42 2.93 -7.67
C ALA A 175 2.09 1.55 -7.79
N MET A 176 3.41 1.49 -7.65
CA MET A 176 4.16 0.24 -7.75
C MET A 176 3.93 -0.67 -6.57
N SER A 177 3.81 -0.15 -5.34
CA SER A 177 3.41 -0.99 -4.21
C SER A 177 2.04 -1.64 -4.45
N THR A 178 1.08 -0.86 -4.97
CA THR A 178 -0.27 -1.35 -5.29
C THR A 178 -0.24 -2.40 -6.40
N VAL A 179 0.45 -2.14 -7.51
CA VAL A 179 0.59 -3.11 -8.60
C VAL A 179 1.28 -4.39 -8.12
N SER A 180 2.32 -4.27 -7.29
CA SER A 180 3.03 -5.43 -6.75
C SER A 180 2.16 -6.31 -5.86
N ILE A 181 1.35 -5.74 -4.95
CA ILE A 181 0.46 -6.55 -4.12
C ILE A 181 -0.63 -7.24 -4.93
N HIS A 182 -1.08 -6.65 -6.04
CA HIS A 182 -2.06 -7.29 -6.92
C HIS A 182 -1.44 -8.43 -7.72
N ILE A 183 -0.29 -8.18 -8.37
CA ILE A 183 0.34 -9.18 -9.23
C ILE A 183 0.86 -10.38 -8.43
N PHE A 184 1.42 -10.13 -7.24
CA PHE A 184 2.14 -11.17 -6.47
C PHE A 184 1.45 -11.59 -5.17
N GLY A 185 0.48 -10.81 -4.69
CA GLY A 185 -0.20 -11.03 -3.42
C GLY A 185 -1.62 -11.54 -3.61
N ASP A 186 -2.60 -10.65 -3.55
CA ASP A 186 -4.02 -11.00 -3.37
C ASP A 186 -4.65 -11.73 -4.59
N VAL A 187 -4.42 -11.28 -5.83
CA VAL A 187 -4.98 -11.91 -7.03
C VAL A 187 -4.52 -13.36 -7.20
N PRO A 188 -3.22 -13.70 -7.16
CA PRO A 188 -2.78 -15.09 -7.29
C PRO A 188 -3.08 -15.93 -6.04
N SER A 189 -3.28 -15.33 -4.86
CA SER A 189 -3.46 -16.08 -3.61
C SER A 189 -4.67 -17.01 -3.62
N SER A 190 -5.82 -16.52 -4.10
CA SER A 190 -7.07 -17.29 -4.10
C SER A 190 -7.00 -18.57 -4.95
N PRO A 191 -6.57 -18.55 -6.23
CA PRO A 191 -6.41 -19.78 -6.99
C PRO A 191 -5.34 -20.71 -6.41
N LEU A 192 -4.23 -20.17 -5.88
CA LEU A 192 -3.18 -21.00 -5.26
C LEU A 192 -3.67 -21.72 -4.01
N VAL A 193 -4.41 -21.03 -3.14
CA VAL A 193 -5.01 -21.64 -1.94
C VAL A 193 -6.13 -22.62 -2.33
N GLY A 194 -6.84 -22.37 -3.43
CA GLY A 194 -7.80 -23.32 -3.99
C GLY A 194 -7.12 -24.65 -4.37
N VAL A 195 -6.05 -24.60 -5.15
CA VAL A 195 -5.25 -25.79 -5.51
C VAL A 195 -4.71 -26.49 -4.27
N LEU A 196 -4.15 -25.73 -3.31
CA LEU A 196 -3.67 -26.26 -2.03
C LEU A 196 -4.77 -27.02 -1.29
N GLN A 197 -5.97 -26.43 -1.23
CA GLN A 197 -7.12 -27.03 -0.57
C GLN A 197 -7.62 -28.29 -1.29
N ASP A 198 -7.62 -28.31 -2.62
CA ASP A 198 -8.04 -29.49 -3.40
C ASP A 198 -7.11 -30.69 -3.18
N HIS A 199 -5.83 -30.45 -2.87
CA HIS A 199 -4.88 -31.50 -2.50
C HIS A 199 -5.03 -31.94 -1.04
N ILE A 200 -5.14 -30.99 -0.11
CA ILE A 200 -5.14 -31.26 1.34
C ILE A 200 -6.51 -31.76 1.83
N ASN A 201 -7.60 -31.29 1.23
CA ASN A 201 -8.99 -31.60 1.59
C ASN A 201 -9.32 -31.35 3.08
N ASN A 202 -8.63 -30.40 3.71
CA ASN A 202 -8.82 -30.07 5.12
C ASN A 202 -8.67 -28.56 5.32
N TRP A 203 -9.81 -27.88 5.48
CA TRP A 203 -9.86 -26.43 5.64
C TRP A 203 -9.05 -25.91 6.83
N ARG A 204 -8.98 -26.64 7.95
CA ARG A 204 -8.18 -26.22 9.11
C ARG A 204 -6.70 -26.17 8.74
N PHE A 205 -6.20 -27.22 8.10
CA PHE A 205 -4.79 -27.31 7.75
C PHE A 205 -4.42 -26.30 6.65
N SER A 206 -5.24 -26.15 5.62
CA SER A 206 -5.05 -25.14 4.57
C SER A 206 -5.07 -23.72 5.12
N ALA A 207 -5.99 -23.40 6.04
CA ALA A 207 -6.04 -22.11 6.70
C ALA A 207 -4.80 -21.84 7.55
N LEU A 208 -4.30 -22.84 8.30
CA LEU A 208 -3.08 -22.70 9.11
C LEU A 208 -1.84 -22.49 8.24
N ILE A 209 -1.70 -23.21 7.12
CA ILE A 209 -0.62 -22.99 6.14
C ILE A 209 -0.70 -21.56 5.60
N LEU A 210 -1.87 -21.13 5.14
CA LEU A 210 -2.07 -19.77 4.64
C LEU A 210 -1.69 -18.74 5.71
N THR A 211 -2.22 -18.89 6.93
CA THR A 211 -1.97 -17.96 8.04
C THR A 211 -0.49 -17.86 8.38
N SER A 212 0.26 -18.96 8.24
CA SER A 212 1.69 -18.99 8.58
C SER A 212 2.54 -18.03 7.73
N ILE A 213 2.05 -17.64 6.55
CA ILE A 213 2.71 -16.65 5.68
C ILE A 213 2.79 -15.27 6.35
N LEU A 214 1.89 -14.94 7.29
CA LEU A 214 2.00 -13.70 8.07
C LEU A 214 3.27 -13.65 8.93
N PHE A 215 3.78 -14.80 9.40
CA PHE A 215 5.08 -14.84 10.08
C PHE A 215 6.24 -14.49 9.13
N ILE A 216 6.13 -14.88 7.86
CA ILE A 216 7.09 -14.50 6.82
C ILE A 216 7.02 -12.99 6.57
N ALA A 217 5.82 -12.42 6.43
CA ALA A 217 5.63 -10.97 6.30
C ALA A 217 6.26 -10.21 7.48
N SER A 218 6.00 -10.67 8.71
CA SER A 218 6.61 -10.13 9.93
C SER A 218 8.13 -10.20 9.90
N ALA A 219 8.71 -11.34 9.47
CA ALA A 219 10.16 -11.51 9.40
C ALA A 219 10.80 -10.59 8.36
N ILE A 220 10.14 -10.38 7.21
CA ILE A 220 10.60 -9.43 6.19
C ILE A 220 10.60 -8.01 6.73
N TRP A 221 9.51 -7.57 7.37
CA TRP A 221 9.45 -6.25 8.00
C TRP A 221 10.40 -6.08 9.19
N PHE A 222 10.66 -7.16 9.93
CA PHE A 222 11.68 -7.16 10.98
C PHE A 222 13.07 -6.87 10.43
N ALA A 223 13.43 -7.45 9.28
CA ALA A 223 14.69 -7.13 8.60
C ALA A 223 14.78 -5.63 8.23
N GLY A 224 13.65 -5.00 7.91
CA GLY A 224 13.54 -3.57 7.64
C GLY A 224 13.94 -2.67 8.81
N VAL A 225 13.79 -3.14 10.06
CA VAL A 225 14.20 -2.40 11.27
C VAL A 225 15.70 -2.09 11.29
N PHE A 226 16.51 -2.96 10.69
CA PHE A 226 17.97 -2.87 10.68
C PHE A 226 18.53 -2.15 9.44
N LEU A 227 17.67 -1.73 8.50
CA LEU A 227 18.13 -0.97 7.35
C LEU A 227 18.45 0.47 7.75
N HIS A 228 19.55 0.99 7.20
CA HIS A 228 19.83 2.42 7.27
C HIS A 228 18.79 3.18 6.43
N ALA A 229 17.78 3.71 7.10
CA ALA A 229 16.71 4.48 6.50
C ALA A 229 17.07 5.97 6.52
N VAL A 230 17.08 6.59 5.34
CA VAL A 230 17.09 8.05 5.21
C VAL A 230 15.65 8.47 5.02
N ASP A 231 15.14 9.35 5.89
CA ASP A 231 13.84 9.98 5.66
C ASP A 231 14.02 11.06 4.59
N ARG A 232 13.40 10.85 3.44
CA ARG A 232 13.49 11.74 2.27
C ARG A 232 12.23 12.58 2.10
N PHE A 233 11.39 12.66 3.13
CA PHE A 233 10.10 13.32 3.02
C PHE A 233 10.21 14.84 2.84
N ASP A 234 11.22 15.46 3.45
CA ASP A 234 11.43 16.91 3.40
C ASP A 234 12.52 17.32 2.38
N GLU A 235 13.02 16.40 1.55
CA GLU A 235 13.98 16.75 0.48
C GLU A 235 13.30 17.63 -0.59
N ASP A 236 14.03 18.63 -1.09
CA ASP A 236 13.53 19.45 -2.20
C ASP A 236 13.40 18.61 -3.47
N SER A 237 12.27 18.73 -4.18
CA SER A 237 12.14 18.12 -5.51
C SER A 237 13.11 18.81 -6.48
N GLU A 238 14.27 18.20 -6.77
CA GLU A 238 15.27 18.71 -7.73
C GLU A 238 14.67 19.05 -9.10
N HIS A 239 13.49 18.51 -9.43
CA HIS A 239 12.67 18.94 -10.55
C HIS A 239 11.83 20.16 -10.16
N GLY A 240 12.51 21.25 -9.82
CA GLY A 240 11.90 22.55 -9.68
C GLY A 240 11.17 22.90 -10.95
N VAL A 241 9.86 23.09 -10.85
CA VAL A 241 9.12 23.90 -11.82
C VAL A 241 9.85 25.25 -11.91
N PRO A 242 10.23 25.73 -13.11
CA PRO A 242 10.86 27.04 -13.22
C PRO A 242 9.99 28.11 -12.53
N PRO A 243 10.59 29.17 -11.93
CA PRO A 243 9.94 30.07 -10.99
C PRO A 243 8.90 31.04 -11.60
N ILE A 244 8.09 30.58 -12.55
CA ILE A 244 7.03 31.36 -13.21
C ILE A 244 5.63 30.96 -12.69
N GLN A 245 5.51 29.97 -11.81
CA GLN A 245 4.21 29.52 -11.27
C GLN A 245 4.11 29.55 -9.73
N ARG A 246 4.90 30.39 -9.06
CA ARG A 246 4.57 30.92 -7.72
C ARG A 246 3.88 32.27 -7.91
N SER A 247 2.66 32.28 -8.43
CA SER A 247 1.79 33.45 -8.31
C SER A 247 0.53 33.07 -7.51
N ASN A 248 0.37 33.77 -6.40
CA ASN A 248 -0.87 33.98 -5.65
C ASN A 248 -1.36 32.86 -4.71
N HIS A 249 -0.54 32.51 -3.72
CA HIS A 249 -1.09 32.22 -2.39
C HIS A 249 -0.70 33.33 -1.43
N THR A 250 -1.39 34.46 -1.55
CA THR A 250 -1.46 35.47 -0.50
C THR A 250 -2.34 34.88 0.62
N PRO A 251 -1.89 34.84 1.90
CA PRO A 251 -2.77 34.44 2.99
C PRO A 251 -3.83 35.53 3.20
N LEU A 252 -5.10 35.20 2.97
CA LEU A 252 -6.24 36.08 3.22
C LEU A 252 -6.59 36.12 4.71
N LEU A 253 -5.71 36.69 5.54
CA LEU A 253 -6.03 37.06 6.91
C LEU A 253 -5.21 38.29 7.30
N ASP A 254 -5.62 39.45 6.78
CA ASP A 254 -5.64 40.69 7.55
C ASP A 254 -6.31 41.77 6.70
N ASN A 255 -7.50 42.21 7.15
CA ASN A 255 -8.06 43.54 6.95
C ASN A 255 -9.52 43.52 7.38
N ASN A 256 -9.75 43.90 8.65
CA ASN A 256 -10.95 44.51 9.24
C ASN A 256 -10.67 44.60 10.76
N ALA A 257 -10.57 45.73 11.47
CA ALA A 257 -10.71 47.14 11.15
C ALA A 257 -10.14 47.93 12.35
N GLU A 258 -9.22 48.87 12.12
CA GLU A 258 -9.01 50.01 13.01
C GLU A 258 -8.91 51.25 12.14
N ALA A 259 -9.95 52.07 12.15
CA ALA A 259 -9.96 53.39 11.52
C ALA A 259 -9.46 54.43 12.53
N PRO A 260 -8.54 55.35 12.17
CA PRO A 260 -8.14 56.45 13.04
C PRO A 260 -9.11 57.63 13.00
N GLN A 261 -9.13 58.36 14.11
CA GLN A 261 -9.85 59.61 14.39
C GLN A 261 -9.67 60.71 13.32
N GLU A 262 -10.72 61.49 13.08
CA GLU A 262 -10.59 62.86 12.57
C GLU A 262 -11.50 63.81 13.38
N SER A 263 -10.93 64.96 13.73
CA SER A 263 -11.40 66.00 14.64
C SER A 263 -12.35 67.01 14.00
N ALA A 264 -13.43 67.36 14.70
CA ALA A 264 -13.99 68.72 14.85
C ALA A 264 -14.97 68.74 16.03
#